data_AF-A0A9D4H806-F1
#
_entry.id   AF-A0A9D4H806-F1
#
_cell.length_a   1.000
_cell.length_b   1.000
_cell.length_c   1.000
_cell.angle_alpha   90.00
_cell.angle_beta   90.00
_cell.angle_gamma   90.00
#
_symmetry.space_group_name_H-M   'P 1'
#
loop_
_entity.id
_entity.type
_entity.pdbx_description
1 polymer ?
#
loop_
_entity_poly.entity_id
_entity_poly.type
_entity_poly.pdbx_seq_one_letter_code
_entity_poly.pdbx_strand_id
1 'polypeptide(L)' 'MFILIAAMRVDINECATSPCKNGATCNNLFNNYTCTCAAGWQGASCDKGSFFQYKS' A
#
# COMPACT_ATOMS: atom_id res chain seq x y z
N MET A 1 2.22 -10.44 29.52
CA MET A 1 2.81 -9.10 29.76
C MET A 1 4.32 -9.27 29.67
N PHE A 2 4.95 -8.66 28.65
CA PHE A 2 6.41 -8.46 28.43
C PHE A 2 7.32 -9.65 28.84
N ILE A 3 7.91 -10.47 27.96
CA ILE A 3 9.02 -10.23 27.01
C ILE A 3 9.36 -11.66 26.49
N LEU A 4 9.65 -11.88 25.20
CA LEU A 4 10.52 -12.95 24.63
C LEU A 4 10.20 -13.18 23.13
N ILE A 5 10.58 -12.26 22.23
CA ILE A 5 11.02 -12.67 20.87
C ILE A 5 12.25 -11.82 20.55
N ALA A 6 13.34 -12.51 20.22
CA ALA A 6 14.64 -11.97 19.88
C ALA A 6 14.57 -10.86 18.81
N ALA A 7 15.61 -10.04 18.75
CA ALA A 7 15.72 -8.81 17.97
C ALA A 7 15.63 -8.95 16.44
N MET A 8 14.47 -9.34 15.90
CA MET A 8 14.00 -8.98 14.56
C MET A 8 12.47 -9.03 14.56
N ARG A 9 11.81 -7.89 14.39
CA ARG A 9 10.35 -7.89 14.26
C ARG A 9 10.05 -8.54 12.91
N VAL A 10 9.34 -9.66 12.91
CA VAL A 10 8.82 -10.23 11.67
C VAL A 10 7.95 -9.15 11.04
N ASP A 11 8.36 -8.68 9.87
CA ASP A 11 7.57 -7.73 9.10
C ASP A 11 6.31 -8.44 8.61
N ILE A 12 5.16 -7.81 8.80
CA ILE A 12 3.90 -8.33 8.26
C ILE A 12 3.88 -7.97 6.78
N ASN A 13 3.36 -8.85 5.93
CA ASN A 13 3.16 -8.51 4.53
C ASN A 13 1.76 -7.89 4.33
N GLU A 14 1.65 -6.58 4.44
CA GLU A 14 0.39 -5.85 4.22
C GLU A 14 -0.12 -5.99 2.76
N CYS A 15 0.78 -6.26 1.80
CA CYS A 15 0.40 -6.49 0.40
C CYS A 15 -0.35 -7.82 0.17
N ALA A 16 -0.32 -8.76 1.13
CA ALA A 16 -1.01 -10.05 1.00
C ALA A 16 -2.53 -9.91 0.82
N THR A 17 -3.12 -8.82 1.30
CA THR A 17 -4.57 -8.53 1.17
C THR A 17 -4.94 -7.84 -0.14
N SER A 18 -3.97 -7.58 -1.03
CA SER A 18 -4.15 -6.81 -2.27
C SER A 18 -4.85 -5.46 -2.05
N PRO A 19 -4.26 -4.56 -1.22
CA PRO A 19 -4.87 -3.27 -0.89
C PRO A 19 -4.89 -2.30 -2.08
N CYS A 20 -3.87 -2.34 -2.94
CA CYS A 20 -3.75 -1.48 -4.12
C CYS A 20 -4.71 -1.93 -5.25
N LYS A 21 -5.36 -0.97 -5.91
CA LYS A 21 -6.37 -1.20 -6.94
C LYS A 21 -5.87 -0.77 -8.32
N ASN A 22 -6.65 -1.14 -9.35
CA ASN A 22 -6.51 -0.64 -10.71
C ASN A 22 -5.11 -0.84 -11.34
N GLY A 23 -4.53 -2.02 -11.15
CA GLY A 23 -3.21 -2.36 -11.72
C GLY A 23 -2.02 -1.69 -11.02
N ALA A 24 -2.23 -1.13 -9.83
CA ALA A 24 -1.15 -0.59 -9.02
C ALA A 24 -0.24 -1.69 -8.44
N THR A 25 1.04 -1.35 -8.26
CA THR A 25 2.01 -2.22 -7.60
C THR A 25 2.02 -1.95 -6.10
N CYS A 26 1.89 -2.99 -5.28
CA CYS A 26 1.99 -2.88 -3.83
C CYS A 26 3.44 -3.06 -3.38
N ASN A 27 3.93 -2.13 -2.54
CA ASN A 27 5.25 -2.19 -1.94
C ASN A 27 5.09 -2.41 -0.43
N ASN A 28 5.58 -3.55 0.06
CA ASN A 28 5.60 -3.85 1.50
C ASN A 28 6.65 -3.00 2.20
N LEU A 29 6.30 -2.44 3.35
CA LEU A 29 7.18 -1.65 4.20
C LEU A 29 7.06 -2.12 5.64
N PHE A 30 8.00 -1.70 6.48
CA PHE A 30 7.99 -2.10 7.87
C PHE A 30 6.74 -1.61 8.63
N ASN A 31 5.83 -2.51 8.98
CA ASN A 31 4.48 -2.23 9.54
C ASN A 31 3.61 -1.31 8.65
N ASN A 32 3.83 -1.29 7.33
CA ASN A 32 3.06 -0.41 6.44
C ASN A 32 3.13 -0.90 4.99
N TYR A 33 2.37 -0.26 4.10
CA TYR A 33 2.51 -0.45 2.66
C TYR A 33 2.41 0.88 1.92
N THR A 34 2.88 0.88 0.68
CA THR A 34 2.62 1.95 -0.28
C THR A 34 2.18 1.37 -1.61
N CYS A 35 1.36 2.12 -2.36
CA CYS A 35 0.91 1.74 -3.69
C CYS A 35 1.56 2.64 -4.74
N THR A 36 2.25 2.03 -5.71
CA THR A 36 2.69 2.72 -6.92
C THR A 36 1.55 2.63 -7.94
N CYS A 37 0.83 3.74 -8.14
CA CYS A 37 -0.32 3.78 -9.01
C CYS A 37 0.06 3.70 -10.50
N ALA A 38 -0.76 3.00 -11.28
CA ALA A 38 -0.70 3.05 -12.73
C ALA A 38 -1.10 4.45 -13.25
N ALA A 39 -0.69 4.77 -14.48
CA ALA A 39 -1.10 6.01 -15.13
C ALA A 39 -2.63 6.15 -15.14
N GLY A 40 -3.13 7.31 -14.76
CA GLY A 40 -4.58 7.54 -14.67
C GLY A 40 -5.19 7.28 -13.28
N TRP A 41 -4.41 6.86 -12.27
CA TRP A 41 -4.90 6.54 -10.92
C TRP A 41 -4.10 7.24 -9.82
N GLN A 42 -4.79 7.53 -8.71
CA GLN A 42 -4.30 8.26 -7.53
C GLN A 42 -5.03 7.79 -6.27
N GLY A 43 -4.60 8.29 -5.11
CA GLY A 43 -5.12 7.89 -3.80
C GLY A 43 -4.22 6.84 -3.14
N ALA A 44 -4.37 6.64 -1.83
CA ALA A 44 -3.52 5.74 -1.05
C ALA A 44 -3.59 4.28 -1.55
N SER A 45 -4.75 3.86 -2.04
CA SER A 45 -5.00 2.54 -2.64
C SER A 45 -5.11 2.59 -4.17
N CYS A 46 -4.80 3.72 -4.81
CA CYS A 46 -4.95 3.92 -6.26
C CYS A 46 -6.38 3.69 -6.77
N ASP A 47 -7.39 4.04 -5.96
CA ASP A 47 -8.81 3.86 -6.22
C ASP A 47 -9.47 5.06 -6.93
N LYS A 48 -8.79 6.21 -6.98
CA LYS A 48 -9.30 7.44 -7.59
C LYS A 48 -8.70 7.64 -8.97
N GLY A 49 -9.52 7.73 -10.01
CA GLY A 49 -9.04 8.11 -11.33
C GLY A 49 -8.47 9.52 -11.31
N SER A 50 -7.26 9.73 -11.79
CA SER A 50 -6.67 11.07 -11.91
C SER A 50 -7.46 11.96 -12.88
N PHE A 51 -8.22 11.37 -13.80
CA PHE A 51 -9.23 12.06 -14.63
C PHE A 51 -10.23 12.89 -13.83
N PHE A 52 -10.53 12.51 -12.59
CA PHE A 52 -11.41 13.29 -11.71
C PHE A 52 -10.74 14.55 -11.16
N GLN A 53 -9.41 14.64 -11.17
CA GLN A 53 -8.66 15.83 -10.76
C GLN A 53 -8.37 16.78 -11.94
N TYR A 54 -8.57 16.33 -13.20
CA TYR A 54 -8.38 17.16 -14.41
C TYR A 54 -9.67 17.85 -14.90
N LYS A 55 -10.80 17.69 -14.21
CA LYS A 55 -11.99 18.53 -14.39
C LYS A 55 -11.94 19.69 -13.39
N SER A 56 -11.21 20.74 -13.76
CA SER A 56 -11.46 22.11 -13.29
C SER A 56 -12.29 22.83 -14.33
#